data_AF-A0A7S3XYF6-F1
#
_entry.id   AF-A0A7S3XYF6-F1
#
_cell.length_a   1.000
_cell.length_b   1.000
_cell.length_c   1.000
_cell.angle_alpha   90.00
_cell.angle_beta   90.00
_cell.angle_gamma   90.00
#
_symmetry.space_group_name_H-M   'P 1'
#
loop_
_entity.id
_entity.type
_entity.pdbx_description
1 polymer ?
#
loop_
_entity_poly.entity_id
_entity_poly.type
_entity_poly.pdbx_seq_one_letter_code
_entity_poly.pdbx_strand_id
1 'polypeptide(L)'
;DQLVEFLSNTAVFTATLAGIGVAVIIWWFSRSDKVLEEYEVGALYVYPIKSCKGVPVKSRPIYERGFKSDRQWMVVTEEEGAFMTQRQKPKMALIQPSLPNDDSQELVLNAPGMPEIRVPIVKVDRRSQMDVYIWGDRVEAVDQGDAAAAWLTAFLSTPEEPLRLVRVLE
;
A
#
# COMPACT_ATOMS: atom_id res chain seq x y z
N ASP A 1 -11.71 71.42 28.89
CA ASP A 1 -11.00 70.33 29.58
C ASP A 1 -11.52 68.93 29.23
N GLN A 2 -12.78 68.57 29.51
CA GLN A 2 -13.26 67.21 29.23
C GLN A 2 -13.24 66.75 27.75
N LEU A 3 -13.48 67.67 26.79
CA LEU A 3 -13.40 67.34 25.36
C LEU A 3 -11.97 67.06 24.88
N VAL A 4 -10.96 67.71 25.49
CA VAL A 4 -9.55 67.51 25.13
C VAL A 4 -9.05 66.17 25.68
N GLU A 5 -9.50 65.79 26.88
CA GLU A 5 -9.18 64.51 27.51
C GLU A 5 -9.84 63.32 26.79
N PHE A 6 -11.07 63.49 26.30
CA PHE A 6 -11.77 62.49 25.47
C PHE A 6 -11.09 62.28 24.11
N LEU A 7 -10.69 63.37 23.43
CA LEU A 7 -9.95 63.31 22.15
C LEU A 7 -8.53 62.74 22.32
N SER A 8 -7.85 63.03 23.44
CA SER A 8 -6.57 62.44 23.81
C SER A 8 -6.68 60.92 24.00
N ASN A 9 -7.64 60.48 24.82
CA ASN A 9 -7.80 59.05 25.13
C ASN A 9 -8.26 58.24 23.90
N THR A 10 -9.11 58.80 23.04
CA THR A 10 -9.52 58.14 21.79
C THR A 10 -8.40 58.06 20.75
N ALA A 11 -7.54 59.08 20.63
CA ALA A 11 -6.34 59.03 19.80
C ALA A 11 -5.30 58.01 20.30
N VAL A 12 -5.11 57.90 21.63
CA VAL A 12 -4.21 56.91 22.24
C VAL A 12 -4.76 55.48 22.08
N PHE A 13 -6.08 55.27 22.21
CA PHE A 13 -6.71 53.96 22.01
C PHE A 13 -6.65 53.46 20.55
N THR A 14 -6.83 54.35 19.57
CA THR A 14 -6.73 54.01 18.14
C THR A 14 -5.30 53.67 17.72
N ALA A 15 -4.30 54.42 18.21
CA ALA A 15 -2.88 54.12 17.95
C ALA A 15 -2.44 52.76 18.53
N THR A 16 -2.98 52.38 19.70
CA THR A 16 -2.61 51.12 20.37
C THR A 16 -3.21 49.89 19.67
N LEU A 17 -4.45 49.96 19.20
CA LEU A 17 -5.08 48.87 18.43
C LEU A 17 -4.40 48.64 17.07
N ALA A 18 -3.99 49.71 16.38
CA ALA A 18 -3.23 49.62 15.15
C ALA A 18 -1.86 48.95 15.36
N GLY A 19 -1.15 49.30 16.45
CA GLY A 19 0.15 48.71 16.79
C GLY A 19 0.08 47.22 17.12
N ILE A 20 -0.96 46.78 17.83
CA ILE A 20 -1.19 45.35 18.13
C ILE A 20 -1.51 44.57 16.85
N GLY A 21 -2.34 45.12 15.97
CA GLY A 21 -2.66 44.50 14.68
C GLY A 21 -1.40 44.29 13.83
N VAL A 22 -0.54 45.31 13.73
CA VAL A 22 0.73 45.21 13.00
C VAL A 22 1.68 44.22 13.67
N ALA A 23 1.79 44.22 15.00
CA ALA A 23 2.64 43.26 15.72
C ALA A 23 2.14 41.81 15.57
N VAL A 24 0.82 41.57 15.59
CA VAL A 24 0.22 40.25 15.35
C VAL A 24 0.43 39.82 13.90
N ILE A 25 0.33 40.73 12.93
CA ILE A 25 0.62 40.45 11.52
C ILE A 25 2.10 40.11 11.34
N ILE A 26 3.02 40.93 11.88
CA ILE A 26 4.46 40.66 11.85
C ILE A 26 4.79 39.35 12.55
N TRP A 27 4.16 39.07 13.70
CA TRP A 27 4.33 37.81 14.42
C TRP A 27 3.74 36.62 13.66
N TRP A 28 2.61 36.79 12.98
CA TRP A 28 1.98 35.76 12.16
C TRP A 28 2.82 35.44 10.92
N PHE A 29 3.40 36.46 10.28
CA PHE A 29 4.35 36.29 9.18
C PHE A 29 5.71 35.77 9.66
N SER A 30 6.24 36.21 10.81
CA SER A 30 7.52 35.74 11.34
C SER A 30 7.45 34.33 11.95
N ARG A 31 6.26 33.87 12.31
CA ARG A 31 5.99 32.51 12.79
C ARG A 31 5.63 31.54 11.65
N SER A 32 5.50 32.03 10.42
CA SER A 32 5.09 31.23 9.26
C SER A 32 6.24 30.60 8.48
N ASP A 33 7.48 30.75 8.92
CA ASP A 33 8.59 29.91 8.45
C ASP A 33 8.76 28.72 9.40
N LYS A 34 7.77 27.82 9.38
CA LYS A 34 8.11 26.43 9.71
C LYS A 34 8.98 25.95 8.56
N VAL A 35 10.29 25.86 8.80
CA VAL A 35 11.19 25.08 7.95
C VAL A 35 10.55 23.70 7.83
N LEU A 36 9.93 23.42 6.70
CA LEU A 36 9.50 22.08 6.38
C LEU A 36 10.80 21.33 6.16
N GLU A 37 11.12 20.39 7.04
CA GLU A 37 12.22 19.46 6.79
C GLU A 37 11.98 18.84 5.40
N GLU A 38 12.95 18.99 4.51
CA GLU A 38 12.89 18.37 3.19
C GLU A 38 13.13 16.87 3.37
N TYR A 39 12.16 16.07 2.93
CA TYR A 39 12.26 14.61 2.95
C TYR A 39 12.37 14.09 1.52
N GLU A 40 13.27 13.14 1.30
CA GLU A 40 13.40 12.41 0.05
C GLU A 40 13.01 10.94 0.26
N VAL A 41 12.31 10.36 -0.73
CA VAL A 41 11.98 8.93 -0.74
C VAL A 41 13.25 8.12 -1.05
N GLY A 42 13.85 7.52 -0.02
CA GLY A 42 15.08 6.72 -0.18
C GLY A 42 14.89 5.41 -0.96
N ALA A 43 13.69 4.81 -0.89
CA ALA A 43 13.36 3.61 -1.65
C ALA A 43 11.85 3.41 -1.77
N LEU A 44 11.42 2.76 -2.86
CA LEU A 44 10.03 2.40 -3.11
C LEU A 44 9.92 0.91 -3.41
N TYR A 45 8.91 0.26 -2.83
CA TYR A 45 8.66 -1.16 -2.98
C TYR A 45 7.19 -1.43 -3.27
N VAL A 46 6.94 -2.39 -4.15
CA VAL A 46 5.63 -2.97 -4.41
C VAL A 46 5.63 -4.42 -3.91
N TYR A 47 4.52 -4.88 -3.35
CA TYR A 47 4.38 -6.24 -2.85
C TYR A 47 3.26 -6.94 -3.62
N PRO A 48 3.54 -7.52 -4.82
CA PRO A 48 2.49 -8.09 -5.65
C PRO A 48 1.69 -9.18 -4.92
N ILE A 49 2.39 -10.10 -4.25
CA ILE A 49 1.78 -11.13 -3.42
C ILE A 49 1.87 -10.73 -1.95
N LYS A 50 0.73 -10.78 -1.24
CA LYS A 50 0.67 -10.64 0.21
C LYS A 50 1.70 -11.54 0.89
N SER A 51 2.46 -10.96 1.83
CA SER A 51 3.45 -11.67 2.66
C SER A 51 4.69 -12.22 1.95
N CYS A 52 4.88 -11.94 0.66
CA CYS A 52 6.11 -12.29 -0.08
C CYS A 52 7.10 -11.12 -0.13
N LYS A 53 8.27 -11.34 -0.75
CA LYS A 53 9.32 -10.32 -0.89
C LYS A 53 8.83 -9.12 -1.71
N GLY A 54 9.20 -7.92 -1.28
CA GLY A 54 8.94 -6.68 -2.01
C GLY A 54 9.81 -6.55 -3.25
N VAL A 55 9.24 -5.96 -4.30
CA VAL A 55 9.90 -5.63 -5.56
C VAL A 55 10.33 -4.17 -5.52
N PRO A 56 11.63 -3.85 -5.58
CA PRO A 56 12.09 -2.47 -5.62
C PRO A 56 11.69 -1.82 -6.95
N VAL A 57 11.18 -0.59 -6.89
CA VAL A 57 10.77 0.20 -8.05
C VAL A 57 11.30 1.63 -7.94
N LYS A 58 11.49 2.29 -9.09
CA LYS A 58 11.88 3.71 -9.12
C LYS A 58 10.69 4.66 -9.01
N SER A 59 9.56 4.23 -9.57
CA SER A 59 8.30 4.95 -9.57
C SER A 59 7.15 3.96 -9.75
N ARG A 60 5.94 4.34 -9.36
CA ARG A 60 4.74 3.53 -9.58
C ARG A 60 3.48 4.41 -9.67
N PRO A 61 2.54 4.09 -10.58
CA PRO A 61 1.23 4.73 -10.55
C PRO A 61 0.52 4.46 -9.21
N ILE A 62 -0.14 5.48 -8.67
CA ILE A 62 -1.03 5.38 -7.51
C ILE A 62 -2.46 5.43 -8.02
N TYR A 63 -3.27 4.47 -7.59
CA TYR A 63 -4.71 4.43 -7.75
C TYR A 63 -5.38 4.60 -6.38
N GLU A 64 -6.71 4.65 -6.36
CA GLU A 64 -7.50 4.85 -5.14
C GLU A 64 -7.14 3.87 -4.01
N ARG A 65 -6.80 2.62 -4.36
CA ARG A 65 -6.46 1.55 -3.40
C ARG A 65 -4.96 1.38 -3.16
N GLY A 66 -4.11 2.24 -3.74
CA GLY A 66 -2.66 2.20 -3.59
C GLY A 66 -1.90 2.02 -4.90
N PHE A 67 -0.66 1.52 -4.82
CA PHE A 67 0.19 1.37 -5.99
C PHE A 67 -0.34 0.34 -7.00
N LYS A 68 -0.13 0.59 -8.30
CA LYS A 68 -0.39 -0.40 -9.35
C LYS A 68 0.28 -1.73 -9.01
N SER A 69 -0.50 -2.82 -9.04
CA SER A 69 -0.01 -4.19 -8.80
C SER A 69 0.44 -4.48 -7.37
N ASP A 70 0.02 -3.69 -6.40
CA ASP A 70 0.37 -3.88 -5.00
C ASP A 70 -0.72 -4.66 -4.27
N ARG A 71 -0.34 -5.72 -3.54
CA ARG A 71 -1.22 -6.63 -2.79
C ARG A 71 -2.40 -7.19 -3.59
N GLN A 72 -2.26 -7.34 -4.91
CA GLN A 72 -3.32 -7.88 -5.77
C GLN A 72 -3.48 -9.40 -5.65
N TRP A 73 -2.43 -10.11 -5.22
CA TRP A 73 -2.43 -11.56 -5.06
C TRP A 73 -2.27 -11.99 -3.61
N MET A 74 -2.78 -13.17 -3.28
CA MET A 74 -2.55 -13.84 -2.01
C MET A 74 -2.49 -15.36 -2.19
N VAL A 75 -1.78 -16.00 -1.26
CA VAL A 75 -1.78 -17.47 -1.14
C VAL A 75 -2.89 -17.85 -0.16
N VAL A 76 -3.71 -18.83 -0.51
CA VAL A 76 -4.80 -19.35 0.33
C VAL A 76 -4.71 -20.87 0.45
N THR A 77 -5.33 -21.44 1.48
CA THR A 77 -5.60 -22.89 1.52
C THR A 77 -6.61 -23.24 0.44
N GLU A 78 -6.43 -24.39 -0.22
CA GLU A 78 -7.38 -24.84 -1.24
C GLU A 78 -8.74 -25.22 -0.65
N GLU A 79 -8.75 -25.88 0.51
CA GLU A 79 -9.97 -26.39 1.14
C GLU A 79 -10.84 -25.27 1.74
N GLU A 80 -10.24 -24.36 2.50
CA GLU A 80 -10.98 -23.36 3.28
C GLU A 80 -10.96 -21.96 2.63
N GLY A 81 -10.12 -21.74 1.61
CA GLY A 81 -9.91 -20.39 1.05
C GLY A 81 -9.32 -19.40 2.05
N ALA A 82 -8.65 -19.88 3.11
CA ALA A 82 -8.08 -19.05 4.16
C ALA A 82 -6.72 -18.51 3.74
N PHE A 83 -6.50 -17.19 3.84
CA PHE A 83 -5.23 -16.59 3.44
C PHE A 83 -4.06 -17.00 4.35
N MET A 84 -2.91 -17.22 3.72
CA MET A 84 -1.64 -17.44 4.39
C MET A 84 -0.93 -16.11 4.67
N THR A 85 -0.19 -16.09 5.77
CA THR A 85 0.67 -14.98 6.14
C THR A 85 2.09 -15.43 6.42
N GLN A 86 3.02 -14.49 6.32
CA GLN A 86 4.43 -14.71 6.69
C GLN A 86 4.58 -15.16 8.16
N ARG A 87 3.64 -14.78 9.05
CA ARG A 87 3.65 -15.22 10.45
C ARG A 87 3.38 -16.72 10.59
N GLN A 88 2.53 -17.27 9.72
CA GLN A 88 2.24 -18.71 9.67
C GLN A 88 3.31 -19.47 8.90
N LYS A 89 3.77 -18.92 7.76
CA LYS A 89 4.75 -19.54 6.87
C LYS A 89 5.90 -18.55 6.58
N PRO A 90 6.94 -18.46 7.44
CA PRO A 90 8.04 -17.49 7.28
C PRO A 90 8.79 -17.59 5.95
N LYS A 91 8.82 -18.78 5.33
CA LYS A 91 9.42 -19.02 4.01
C LYS A 91 8.79 -18.16 2.90
N MET A 92 7.58 -17.62 3.07
CA MET A 92 6.97 -16.71 2.08
C MET A 92 7.87 -15.50 1.76
N ALA A 93 8.66 -15.01 2.71
CA ALA A 93 9.60 -13.91 2.47
C ALA A 93 10.75 -14.25 1.50
N LEU A 94 10.97 -15.53 1.23
CA LEU A 94 11.95 -16.00 0.26
C LEU A 94 11.38 -16.07 -1.17
N ILE A 95 10.06 -16.01 -1.32
CA ILE A 95 9.40 -15.94 -2.63
C ILE A 95 9.62 -14.54 -3.20
N GLN A 96 10.22 -14.49 -4.38
CA GLN A 96 10.58 -13.29 -5.11
C GLN A 96 9.62 -13.15 -6.30
N PRO A 97 8.46 -12.49 -6.13
CA PRO A 97 7.58 -12.19 -7.24
C PRO A 97 8.21 -11.14 -8.14
N SER A 98 7.94 -11.19 -9.44
CA SER A 98 8.24 -10.09 -10.36
C SER A 98 7.19 -9.99 -11.47
N LEU A 99 6.96 -8.76 -11.92
CA LEU A 99 6.17 -8.43 -13.10
C LEU A 99 7.17 -7.88 -14.12
N PRO A 100 7.51 -8.62 -15.19
CA PRO A 100 8.55 -8.23 -16.14
C PRO A 100 8.40 -6.83 -16.74
N ASN A 101 7.16 -6.36 -16.87
CA ASN A 101 6.83 -5.00 -17.30
C ASN A 101 5.45 -4.60 -16.76
N ASP A 102 5.07 -3.33 -16.95
CA ASP A 102 3.84 -2.75 -16.38
C ASP A 102 2.55 -3.33 -16.94
N ASP A 103 2.59 -3.91 -18.14
CA ASP A 103 1.45 -4.50 -18.83
C ASP A 103 1.57 -6.04 -18.91
N SER A 104 2.43 -6.61 -18.06
CA SER A 104 2.72 -8.03 -18.06
C SER A 104 1.44 -8.81 -17.87
N GLN A 105 1.27 -9.83 -18.72
CA GLN A 105 0.21 -10.82 -18.58
C GLN A 105 0.66 -12.03 -17.76
N GLU A 106 1.85 -11.95 -17.15
CA GLU A 106 2.45 -13.03 -16.37
C GLU A 106 3.04 -12.50 -15.07
N LEU A 107 2.88 -13.28 -14.01
CA LEU A 107 3.57 -13.14 -12.73
C LEU A 107 4.69 -14.19 -12.67
N VAL A 108 5.93 -13.75 -12.46
CA VAL A 108 7.07 -14.65 -12.34
C VAL A 108 7.38 -14.89 -10.87
N LEU A 109 7.53 -16.15 -10.48
CA LEU A 109 7.89 -16.55 -9.11
C LEU A 109 9.24 -17.26 -9.10
N ASN A 110 10.10 -16.81 -8.19
CA ASN A 110 11.38 -17.43 -7.90
C ASN A 110 11.53 -17.65 -6.39
N ALA A 111 12.15 -18.75 -5.99
CA ALA A 111 12.53 -19.00 -4.60
C ALA A 111 13.76 -19.92 -4.54
N PRO A 112 14.57 -19.88 -3.46
CA PRO A 112 15.72 -20.76 -3.31
C PRO A 112 15.34 -22.24 -3.42
N GLY A 113 16.06 -22.98 -4.27
CA GLY A 113 15.85 -24.42 -4.47
C GLY A 113 14.63 -24.79 -5.32
N MET A 114 13.94 -23.81 -5.90
CA MET A 114 12.80 -24.03 -6.79
C MET A 114 13.15 -23.58 -8.22
N PRO A 115 12.66 -24.27 -9.25
CA PRO A 115 12.68 -23.73 -10.60
C PRO A 115 11.83 -22.45 -10.67
N GLU A 116 12.27 -21.46 -11.44
CA GLU A 116 11.45 -20.30 -11.75
C GLU A 116 10.19 -20.73 -12.51
N ILE A 117 9.04 -20.13 -12.17
CA ILE A 117 7.80 -20.33 -12.91
C ILE A 117 7.22 -19.01 -13.40
N ARG A 118 6.56 -19.08 -14.56
CA ARG A 118 5.77 -18.00 -15.14
C ARG A 118 4.31 -18.37 -15.01
N VAL A 119 3.56 -17.60 -14.24
CA VAL A 119 2.13 -17.81 -13.99
C VAL A 119 1.36 -16.84 -14.88
N PRO A 120 0.63 -17.31 -15.89
CA PRO A 120 -0.27 -16.45 -16.65
C PRO A 120 -1.30 -15.82 -15.72
N ILE A 121 -1.51 -14.51 -15.85
CA ILE A 121 -2.51 -13.78 -15.05
C ILE A 121 -3.88 -14.17 -15.61
N VAL A 122 -4.57 -15.01 -14.87
CA VAL A 122 -5.89 -15.51 -15.26
C VAL A 122 -6.89 -14.35 -15.20
N LYS A 123 -7.63 -14.18 -16.30
CA LYS A 123 -8.73 -13.22 -16.39
C LYS A 123 -9.97 -13.83 -15.74
N VAL A 124 -10.88 -12.97 -15.29
CA VAL A 124 -12.13 -13.40 -14.67
C VAL A 124 -12.90 -14.28 -15.65
N ASP A 125 -13.15 -15.52 -15.27
CA ASP A 125 -14.14 -16.38 -15.87
C ASP A 125 -14.91 -17.14 -14.77
N ARG A 126 -16.05 -17.75 -15.11
CA ARG A 126 -16.88 -18.48 -14.12
C ARG A 126 -16.18 -19.69 -13.48
N ARG A 127 -15.12 -20.23 -14.09
CA ARG A 127 -14.44 -21.45 -13.62
C ARG A 127 -13.25 -21.15 -12.73
N SER A 128 -12.70 -19.95 -12.85
CA SER A 128 -11.54 -19.45 -12.13
C SER A 128 -11.93 -18.71 -10.85
N GLN A 129 -13.23 -18.46 -10.61
CA GLN A 129 -13.69 -17.84 -9.37
C GLN A 129 -13.60 -18.82 -8.18
N MET A 130 -13.08 -18.31 -7.08
CA MET A 130 -12.95 -19.00 -5.81
C MET A 130 -13.36 -18.05 -4.67
N ASP A 131 -14.16 -18.56 -3.73
CA ASP A 131 -14.44 -17.85 -2.50
C ASP A 131 -13.25 -17.94 -1.56
N VAL A 132 -12.82 -16.79 -1.04
CA VAL A 132 -11.74 -16.71 -0.06
C VAL A 132 -12.15 -15.87 1.14
N TYR A 133 -11.56 -16.15 2.30
CA TYR A 133 -11.94 -15.53 3.55
C TYR A 133 -10.82 -14.65 4.08
N ILE A 134 -11.05 -13.34 4.11
CA ILE A 134 -10.10 -12.34 4.61
C ILE A 134 -10.66 -11.75 5.90
N TRP A 135 -10.04 -12.09 7.04
CA TRP A 135 -10.47 -11.64 8.37
C TRP A 135 -11.94 -11.93 8.72
N GLY A 136 -12.49 -13.00 8.15
CA GLY A 136 -13.90 -13.40 8.32
C GLY A 136 -14.82 -12.92 7.20
N ASP A 137 -14.38 -11.98 6.37
CA ASP A 137 -15.14 -11.51 5.22
C ASP A 137 -14.94 -12.45 4.04
N ARG A 138 -16.05 -12.87 3.42
CA ARG A 138 -16.03 -13.63 2.17
C ARG A 138 -15.78 -12.67 1.00
N VAL A 139 -14.79 -12.99 0.18
CA VAL A 139 -14.36 -12.21 -0.98
C VAL A 139 -14.24 -13.13 -2.19
N GLU A 140 -14.74 -12.70 -3.35
CA GLU A 140 -14.51 -13.42 -4.60
C GLU A 140 -13.10 -13.12 -5.14
N ALA A 141 -12.36 -14.17 -5.47
CA ALA A 141 -11.03 -14.08 -6.05
C ALA A 141 -10.90 -15.00 -7.27
N VAL A 142 -9.86 -14.79 -8.06
CA VAL A 142 -9.55 -15.59 -9.25
C VAL A 142 -8.35 -16.48 -9.00
N ASP A 143 -8.55 -17.80 -9.03
CA ASP A 143 -7.47 -18.79 -9.02
C ASP A 143 -6.55 -18.59 -10.22
N GLN A 144 -5.25 -18.57 -9.95
CA GLN A 144 -4.20 -18.42 -10.96
C GLN A 144 -3.71 -19.78 -11.50
N GLY A 145 -4.35 -20.88 -11.09
CA GLY A 145 -4.27 -22.18 -11.73
C GLY A 145 -3.27 -23.16 -11.11
N ASP A 146 -3.35 -24.41 -11.57
CA ASP A 146 -2.69 -25.56 -10.94
C ASP A 146 -1.17 -25.47 -10.92
N ALA A 147 -0.55 -24.82 -11.91
CA ALA A 147 0.90 -24.64 -11.95
C ALA A 147 1.40 -23.75 -10.80
N ALA A 148 0.68 -22.66 -10.50
CA ALA A 148 0.99 -21.80 -9.37
C ALA A 148 0.73 -22.52 -8.04
N ALA A 149 -0.39 -23.24 -7.97
CA ALA A 149 -0.77 -24.04 -6.80
C ALA A 149 0.30 -25.08 -6.45
N ALA A 150 0.70 -25.92 -7.41
CA ALA A 150 1.70 -26.96 -7.21
C ALA A 150 3.05 -26.39 -6.75
N TRP A 151 3.49 -25.27 -7.35
CA TRP A 151 4.74 -24.62 -6.98
C TRP A 151 4.72 -24.05 -5.57
N LEU A 152 3.63 -23.39 -5.18
CA LEU A 152 3.47 -22.83 -3.83
C LEU A 152 3.35 -23.92 -2.77
N THR A 153 2.55 -24.95 -3.03
CA THR A 153 2.43 -26.12 -2.15
C THR A 153 3.79 -26.77 -1.93
N ALA A 154 4.55 -27.03 -3.00
CA ALA A 154 5.88 -27.63 -2.89
C ALA A 154 6.88 -26.79 -2.07
N PHE A 155 6.79 -25.46 -2.13
CA PHE A 155 7.73 -24.58 -1.43
C PHE A 155 7.34 -24.27 0.02
N LEU A 156 6.04 -24.09 0.29
CA LEU A 156 5.50 -23.58 1.56
C LEU A 156 4.78 -24.63 2.42
N SER A 157 4.40 -25.77 1.85
CA SER A 157 3.49 -26.73 2.47
C SER A 157 3.84 -28.17 2.11
N THR A 158 2.88 -29.09 2.32
CA THR A 158 2.93 -30.48 1.84
C THR A 158 1.72 -30.74 0.93
N PRO A 159 1.74 -31.82 0.12
CA PRO A 159 0.61 -32.17 -0.76
C PRO A 159 -0.72 -32.40 -0.04
N GLU A 160 -0.69 -32.72 1.26
CA GLU A 160 -1.87 -32.89 2.11
C GLU A 160 -2.51 -31.56 2.54
N GLU A 161 -1.75 -30.46 2.48
CA GLU A 161 -2.20 -29.09 2.77
C GLU A 161 -1.99 -28.19 1.54
N PRO A 162 -2.74 -28.43 0.45
CA PRO A 162 -2.54 -27.73 -0.81
C PRO A 162 -2.90 -26.24 -0.70
N LEU A 163 -2.09 -25.43 -1.39
CA LEU A 163 -2.22 -23.99 -1.44
C LEU A 163 -2.57 -23.53 -2.86
N ARG A 164 -3.35 -22.46 -2.95
CA ARG A 164 -3.74 -21.80 -4.20
C ARG A 164 -3.20 -20.37 -4.23
N LEU A 165 -2.82 -19.90 -5.42
CA LEU A 165 -2.56 -18.48 -5.65
C LEU A 165 -3.84 -17.86 -6.20
N VAL A 166 -4.37 -16.86 -5.51
CA VAL A 166 -5.57 -16.16 -5.98
C VAL A 166 -5.28 -14.68 -6.18
N ARG A 167 -6.03 -14.06 -7.10
CA ARG A 167 -6.03 -12.61 -7.35
C ARG A 167 -7.38 -12.03 -6.96
N VAL A 168 -7.39 -11.04 -6.08
CA VAL A 168 -8.64 -10.37 -5.68
C VAL A 168 -9.07 -9.44 -6.81
N LEU A 169 -10.35 -9.45 -7.13
CA LEU A 169 -10.91 -8.55 -8.13
C LEU A 169 -11.06 -7.15 -7.55
N GLU A 170 -10.76 -6.15 -8.38
CA GLU A 170 -10.96 -4.75 -8.03
C GLU A 170 -12.44 -4.38 -8.12
#